data_AF-A0A7K9KY40-F1
#
_entry.id   AF-A0A7K9KY40-F1
#
_cell.length_a   1.000
_cell.length_b   1.000
_cell.length_c   1.000
_cell.angle_alpha   90.00
_cell.angle_beta   90.00
_cell.angle_gamma   90.00
#
_symmetry.space_group_name_H-M   'P 1'
#
loop_
_entity.id
_entity.type
_entity.pdbx_description
1 polymer ?
#
loop_
_entity_poly.entity_id
_entity_poly.type
_entity_poly.pdbx_seq_one_letter_code
_entity_poly.pdbx_strand_id
1 'polypeptide(L)'
;QYEPVAELGVGAHGTVFKARDRLSGRFVALKNVRVPTGGAGLPPSTVREVALLRRLEHLEHPNIVRLMDVCASARTPHEAKVTLVFEHVEQDLKTFLEKAPAPGLPPDTIKDLMRQFLRALDFLHTQSIIHRDLKPQNVLVTSTGQLKVADFGLARIYGCHMALTPVVLLRAAYASPVDMWSVGCIFAEMFRRKLIGLPQEDEWPQDVALPREAFT
;
A
#
# COMPACT_ATOMS: atom_id res chain seq x y z
N GLN A 1 19.11 -6.36 -16.24
CA GLN A 1 18.06 -7.37 -16.03
C GLN A 1 16.69 -6.84 -16.43
N TYR A 2 16.26 -5.71 -15.86
CA TYR A 2 14.96 -5.10 -16.17
C TYR A 2 15.09 -3.96 -17.20
N GLU A 3 14.15 -3.88 -18.13
CA GLU A 3 14.08 -2.85 -19.17
C GLU A 3 12.87 -1.93 -18.94
N PRO A 4 13.07 -0.65 -18.56
CA PRO A 4 11.98 0.29 -18.34
C PRO A 4 11.15 0.53 -19.61
N VAL A 5 9.83 0.57 -19.47
CA VAL A 5 8.88 0.73 -20.57
C VAL A 5 8.05 2.01 -20.41
N ALA A 6 7.60 2.29 -19.19
CA ALA A 6 6.79 3.48 -18.89
C ALA A 6 6.98 3.91 -17.44
N GLU A 7 6.79 5.19 -17.17
CA GLU A 7 6.63 5.69 -15.80
C GLU A 7 5.19 5.45 -15.33
N LEU A 8 5.02 4.86 -14.15
CA LEU A 8 3.70 4.59 -13.54
C LEU A 8 3.30 5.69 -12.56
N GLY A 9 4.28 6.37 -11.95
CA GLY A 9 4.00 7.52 -11.10
C GLY A 9 5.18 7.92 -10.22
N VAL A 10 5.05 9.10 -9.59
CA VAL A 10 5.99 9.63 -8.60
C VAL A 10 5.33 9.59 -7.23
N GLY A 11 5.90 8.80 -6.32
CA GLY A 11 5.47 8.73 -4.93
C GLY A 11 6.42 9.50 -3.99
N ALA A 12 6.02 9.62 -2.73
CA ALA A 12 6.82 10.26 -1.67
C ALA A 12 8.23 9.64 -1.50
N HIS A 13 8.39 8.37 -1.89
CA HIS A 13 9.62 7.59 -1.73
C HIS A 13 10.40 7.38 -3.04
N GLY A 14 9.98 8.03 -4.13
CA GLY A 14 10.63 7.97 -5.44
C GLY A 14 9.70 7.61 -6.59
N THR A 15 10.30 7.41 -7.76
CA THR A 15 9.57 7.15 -9.01
C THR A 15 9.40 5.65 -9.24
N VAL A 16 8.20 5.26 -9.67
CA VAL A 16 7.83 3.89 -10.02
C VAL A 16 7.76 3.74 -11.54
N PHE A 17 8.44 2.74 -12.08
CA PHE A 17 8.46 2.44 -13.51
C PHE A 17 7.88 1.05 -13.78
N LYS A 18 7.11 0.92 -14.85
CA LYS A 18 6.84 -0.37 -15.47
C LYS A 18 8.08 -0.79 -16.23
N ALA A 19 8.55 -2.01 -16.03
CA ALA A 19 9.66 -2.58 -16.77
C ALA A 19 9.36 -4.00 -17.22
N ARG A 20 10.03 -4.46 -18.27
CA ARG A 20 10.02 -5.86 -18.71
C ARG A 20 11.22 -6.58 -18.11
N ASP A 21 11.00 -7.69 -17.42
CA ASP A 21 12.08 -8.61 -17.08
C ASP A 21 12.55 -9.31 -18.36
N ARG A 22 13.83 -9.13 -18.70
CA ARG A 22 14.42 -9.74 -19.91
C ARG A 22 14.56 -11.25 -19.80
N LEU A 23 14.60 -11.80 -18.58
CA LEU A 23 14.73 -13.23 -18.36
C LEU A 23 13.37 -13.93 -18.50
N SER A 24 12.36 -13.47 -17.76
CA SER A 24 11.04 -14.11 -17.78
C SER A 24 10.09 -13.57 -18.85
N GLY A 25 10.42 -12.42 -19.47
CA GLY A 25 9.55 -11.70 -20.40
C GLY A 25 8.34 -11.00 -19.77
N ARG A 26 8.14 -11.11 -18.44
CA ARG A 26 6.98 -10.57 -17.71
C ARG A 26 7.20 -9.10 -17.35
N PHE A 27 6.10 -8.38 -17.12
CA PHE A 27 6.18 -7.02 -16.59
C PHE A 27 6.36 -7.02 -15.08
N VAL A 28 7.17 -6.08 -14.60
CA VAL A 28 7.45 -5.79 -13.18
C VAL A 28 7.31 -4.30 -12.92
N ALA A 29 7.14 -3.92 -11.65
CA ALA A 29 7.16 -2.53 -11.21
C ALA A 29 8.47 -2.24 -10.45
N LEU A 30 9.23 -1.24 -10.91
CA LEU A 30 10.50 -0.82 -10.34
C LEU A 30 10.32 0.46 -9.51
N LYS A 31 10.38 0.35 -8.19
CA LYS A 31 10.37 1.52 -7.28
C LYS A 31 11.81 1.94 -7.01
N ASN A 32 12.21 3.08 -7.56
CA ASN A 32 13.55 3.63 -7.41
C ASN A 32 13.65 4.50 -6.17
N VAL A 33 14.46 4.08 -5.20
CA VAL A 33 14.73 4.80 -3.96
C VAL A 33 16.10 5.47 -4.06
N ARG A 34 16.12 6.79 -3.82
CA ARG A 34 17.36 7.56 -3.73
C ARG A 34 17.98 7.39 -2.35
N VAL A 35 19.27 7.11 -2.29
CA VAL A 35 20.04 7.04 -1.04
C VAL A 35 20.95 8.26 -0.97
N PRO A 36 20.74 9.18 -0.01
CA PRO A 36 21.60 10.34 0.17
C PRO A 36 23.04 9.92 0.47
N THR A 37 23.99 10.54 -0.22
CA THR A 37 25.42 10.22 -0.04
C THR A 37 25.97 10.99 1.15
N GLY A 38 26.58 10.26 2.09
CA GLY A 38 27.00 10.81 3.40
C GLY A 38 25.98 10.61 4.54
N GLY A 39 24.80 10.04 4.25
CA GLY A 39 23.80 9.65 5.25
C GLY A 39 23.96 8.21 5.75
N ALA A 40 23.13 7.81 6.73
CA ALA A 40 23.12 6.49 7.38
C ALA A 40 22.65 5.31 6.49
N GLY A 41 22.73 5.42 5.16
CA GLY A 41 22.23 4.42 4.21
C GLY A 41 20.77 4.64 3.78
N LEU A 42 20.06 3.55 3.46
CA LEU A 42 18.66 3.60 3.01
C LEU A 42 17.75 4.31 4.02
N PRO A 43 16.71 5.02 3.55
CA PRO A 43 15.71 5.60 4.45
C PRO A 43 15.11 4.53 5.38
N PRO A 44 14.88 4.82 6.67
CA PRO A 44 14.28 3.87 7.61
C PRO A 44 12.89 3.35 7.17
N SER A 45 12.14 4.12 6.36
CA SER A 45 10.90 3.67 5.74
C SER A 45 11.16 2.56 4.71
N THR A 46 12.14 2.73 3.83
CA THR A 46 12.53 1.73 2.83
C THR A 46 13.07 0.45 3.46
N VAL A 47 13.97 0.56 4.45
CA VAL A 47 14.49 -0.62 5.16
C VAL A 47 13.34 -1.42 5.79
N ARG A 48 12.37 -0.72 6.38
CA ARG A 48 11.20 -1.35 6.97
C ARG A 48 10.29 -1.98 5.93
N GLU A 49 10.01 -1.28 4.83
CA GLU A 49 9.20 -1.81 3.72
C GLU A 49 9.79 -3.13 3.20
N VAL A 50 11.10 -3.16 2.93
CA VAL A 50 11.81 -4.37 2.52
C VAL A 50 11.72 -5.47 3.58
N ALA A 51 11.99 -5.15 4.85
CA ALA A 51 11.95 -6.15 5.93
C ALA A 51 10.55 -6.75 6.13
N LEU A 52 9.50 -5.94 6.05
CA LEU A 52 8.11 -6.40 6.16
C LEU A 52 7.73 -7.28 4.98
N LEU A 53 8.01 -6.83 3.76
CA LEU A 53 7.65 -7.58 2.56
C LEU A 53 8.42 -8.90 2.47
N ARG A 54 9.71 -8.92 2.83
CA ARG A 54 10.49 -10.17 2.93
C ARG A 54 9.93 -11.13 3.98
N ARG A 55 9.42 -10.61 5.11
CA ARG A 55 8.74 -11.44 6.12
C ARG A 55 7.43 -12.04 5.59
N LEU A 56 6.70 -11.28 4.78
CA LEU A 56 5.42 -11.72 4.20
C LEU A 56 5.60 -12.60 2.95
N GLU A 57 6.77 -12.58 2.33
CA GLU A 57 7.08 -13.27 1.07
C GLU A 57 6.74 -14.77 1.13
N HIS A 58 7.11 -15.46 2.21
CA HIS A 58 6.87 -16.90 2.38
C HIS A 58 5.39 -17.28 2.56
N LEU A 59 4.52 -16.33 2.86
CA LEU A 59 3.10 -16.57 3.09
C LEU A 59 2.27 -16.38 1.82
N GLU A 60 2.85 -15.79 0.77
CA GLU A 60 2.33 -15.78 -0.59
C GLU A 60 0.86 -15.34 -0.77
N HIS A 61 0.35 -14.48 0.11
CA HIS A 61 -1.07 -14.09 0.12
C HIS A 61 -1.51 -13.46 -1.22
N PRO A 62 -2.61 -13.93 -1.84
CA PRO A 62 -3.02 -13.49 -3.18
C PRO A 62 -3.33 -12.00 -3.27
N ASN A 63 -3.81 -11.41 -2.17
CA ASN A 63 -4.23 -10.01 -2.10
C ASN A 63 -3.18 -9.04 -1.51
N ILE A 64 -1.91 -9.45 -1.44
CA ILE A 64 -0.77 -8.59 -1.06
C ILE A 64 0.21 -8.52 -2.23
N VAL A 65 0.75 -7.34 -2.52
CA VAL A 65 1.77 -7.17 -3.57
C VAL A 65 3.06 -7.88 -3.19
N ARG A 66 3.65 -8.61 -4.14
CA ARG A 66 4.91 -9.33 -3.94
C ARG A 66 6.12 -8.46 -4.27
N LEU A 67 7.07 -8.42 -3.35
CA LEU A 67 8.43 -7.95 -3.60
C LEU A 67 9.23 -9.12 -4.18
N MET A 68 9.59 -9.03 -5.46
CA MET A 68 10.29 -10.09 -6.19
C MET A 68 11.80 -10.00 -5.98
N ASP A 69 12.37 -8.80 -5.96
CA ASP A 69 13.81 -8.60 -5.88
C ASP A 69 14.18 -7.22 -5.30
N VAL A 70 15.41 -7.09 -4.82
CA VAL A 70 16.01 -5.83 -4.35
C VAL A 70 17.35 -5.66 -5.02
N CYS A 71 17.42 -4.75 -6.00
CA CYS A 71 18.63 -4.49 -6.74
C CYS A 71 19.31 -3.22 -6.23
N ALA A 72 20.58 -3.32 -5.87
CA ALA A 72 21.44 -2.14 -5.74
C ALA A 72 21.93 -1.74 -7.13
N SER A 73 21.51 -0.57 -7.61
CA SER A 73 22.02 0.01 -8.84
C SER A 73 23.25 0.87 -8.56
N ALA A 74 24.04 1.15 -9.60
CA ALA A 74 25.40 1.66 -9.56
C ALA A 74 25.64 2.72 -8.45
N ARG A 75 26.70 2.51 -7.65
CA ARG A 75 27.22 3.55 -6.76
C ARG A 75 27.97 4.56 -7.61
N THR A 76 27.41 5.76 -7.72
CA THR A 76 28.24 6.91 -8.10
C THR A 76 28.93 7.44 -6.83
N PRO A 77 29.99 8.25 -6.94
CA PRO A 77 30.60 8.91 -5.78
C PRO A 77 29.62 9.80 -4.98
N HIS A 78 28.44 10.12 -5.56
CA HIS A 78 27.49 11.10 -5.03
C HIS A 78 26.06 10.56 -4.90
N GLU A 79 25.76 9.33 -5.31
CA GLU A 79 24.45 8.70 -5.14
C GLU A 79 24.54 7.17 -5.18
N ALA A 80 23.96 6.51 -4.18
CA ALA A 80 23.61 5.09 -4.28
C ALA A 80 22.11 4.98 -4.60
N LYS A 81 21.76 4.11 -5.54
CA LYS A 81 20.38 3.91 -5.96
C LYS A 81 19.95 2.50 -5.62
N VAL A 82 18.86 2.34 -4.91
CA VAL A 82 18.25 1.02 -4.65
C VAL A 82 16.94 0.94 -5.41
N THR A 83 16.77 -0.16 -6.13
CA THR A 83 15.56 -0.44 -6.90
C THR A 83 14.86 -1.63 -6.28
N LEU A 84 13.64 -1.43 -5.80
CA LEU A 84 12.76 -2.50 -5.35
C LEU A 84 11.96 -3.00 -6.55
N VAL A 85 11.96 -4.31 -6.77
CA VAL A 85 11.27 -4.95 -7.89
C VAL A 85 10.02 -5.63 -7.36
N PHE A 86 8.86 -5.14 -7.77
CA PHE A 86 7.56 -5.67 -7.39
C PHE A 86 6.90 -6.38 -8.56
N GLU A 87 5.94 -7.26 -8.26
CA GLU A 87 5.00 -7.72 -9.29
C GLU A 87 4.26 -6.53 -9.90
N HIS A 88 4.03 -6.56 -11.21
CA HIS A 88 3.25 -5.54 -11.88
C HIS A 88 1.75 -5.85 -11.77
N VAL A 89 0.98 -4.86 -11.32
CA VAL A 89 -0.49 -4.85 -11.40
C VAL A 89 -0.90 -3.68 -12.29
N GLU A 90 -1.93 -3.89 -13.10
CA GLU A 90 -2.24 -3.06 -14.27
C GLU A 90 -2.73 -1.65 -13.91
N GLN A 91 -3.44 -1.50 -12.80
CA GLN A 91 -3.97 -0.22 -12.35
C GLN A 91 -4.26 -0.22 -10.84
N ASP A 92 -4.32 0.98 -10.27
CA ASP A 92 -4.85 1.19 -8.93
C ASP A 92 -6.39 1.30 -8.92
N LEU A 93 -6.98 1.17 -7.74
CA LEU A 93 -8.42 1.20 -7.52
C LEU A 93 -9.01 2.57 -7.89
N LYS A 94 -8.28 3.66 -7.69
CA LYS A 94 -8.74 5.00 -8.09
C LYS A 94 -9.00 5.03 -9.60
N THR A 95 -7.98 4.65 -10.37
CA THR A 95 -8.02 4.56 -11.82
C THR A 95 -9.09 3.57 -12.29
N PHE A 96 -9.27 2.45 -11.57
CA PHE A 96 -10.31 1.46 -11.85
C PHE A 96 -11.73 2.06 -11.69
N LEU A 97 -11.96 2.85 -10.64
CA LEU A 97 -13.24 3.52 -10.40
C LEU A 97 -13.52 4.63 -11.42
N GLU A 98 -12.51 5.41 -11.80
CA GLU A 98 -12.62 6.47 -12.80
C GLU A 98 -12.99 5.93 -14.21
N LYS A 99 -12.51 4.73 -14.56
CA LYS A 99 -12.81 4.07 -15.84
C LYS A 99 -14.15 3.35 -15.87
N ALA A 100 -14.84 3.20 -14.73
CA ALA A 100 -16.08 2.44 -14.67
C ALA A 100 -17.22 3.16 -15.44
N PRO A 101 -17.90 2.49 -16.39
CA PRO A 101 -18.99 3.10 -17.15
C PRO A 101 -20.18 3.43 -16.24
N ALA A 102 -21.00 4.42 -16.60
CA ALA A 102 -22.24 4.69 -15.86
C ALA A 102 -23.14 3.42 -15.82
N PRO A 103 -23.80 3.11 -14.68
CA PRO A 103 -23.97 3.93 -13.48
C PRO A 103 -22.92 3.73 -12.37
N GLY A 104 -22.11 2.68 -12.43
CA GLY A 104 -21.32 2.25 -11.28
C GLY A 104 -20.41 1.08 -11.60
N LEU A 105 -19.57 0.71 -10.63
CA LEU A 105 -19.23 -0.70 -10.52
C LEU A 105 -20.49 -1.47 -10.10
N PRO A 106 -20.74 -2.68 -10.63
CA PRO A 106 -21.83 -3.53 -10.15
C PRO A 106 -21.66 -3.84 -8.65
N PRO A 107 -22.76 -3.92 -7.88
CA PRO A 107 -22.69 -4.24 -6.45
C PRO A 107 -21.95 -5.53 -6.14
N ASP A 108 -22.04 -6.55 -7.01
CA ASP A 108 -21.32 -7.82 -6.83
C ASP A 108 -19.80 -7.67 -7.04
N THR A 109 -19.37 -6.80 -7.97
CA THR A 109 -17.95 -6.45 -8.13
C THR A 109 -17.43 -5.73 -6.89
N ILE A 110 -18.19 -4.76 -6.36
CA ILE A 110 -17.82 -4.06 -5.13
C ILE A 110 -17.72 -5.05 -3.97
N LYS A 111 -18.72 -5.93 -3.81
CA LYS A 111 -18.74 -6.97 -2.77
C LYS A 111 -17.53 -7.90 -2.87
N ASP A 112 -17.16 -8.32 -4.08
CA ASP A 112 -15.99 -9.16 -4.30
C ASP A 112 -14.68 -8.44 -3.98
N LEU A 113 -14.48 -7.22 -4.48
CA LEU A 113 -13.29 -6.41 -4.17
C LEU A 113 -13.17 -6.18 -2.66
N MET A 114 -14.27 -5.86 -1.97
CA MET A 114 -14.26 -5.67 -0.52
C MET A 114 -13.92 -6.95 0.24
N ARG A 115 -14.45 -8.10 -0.21
CA ARG A 115 -14.08 -9.39 0.36
C ARG A 115 -12.58 -9.67 0.21
N GLN A 116 -12.01 -9.40 -0.96
CA GLN A 116 -10.57 -9.55 -1.21
C GLN A 116 -9.74 -8.57 -0.37
N PHE A 117 -10.21 -7.33 -0.21
CA PHE A 117 -9.53 -6.30 0.57
C PHE A 117 -9.51 -6.64 2.07
N LEU A 118 -10.66 -7.06 2.62
CA LEU A 118 -10.75 -7.49 4.01
C LEU A 118 -9.91 -8.74 4.29
N ARG A 119 -9.80 -9.68 3.33
CA ARG A 119 -8.88 -10.83 3.44
C ARG A 119 -7.42 -10.39 3.52
N ALA A 120 -7.01 -9.41 2.71
CA ALA A 120 -5.66 -8.84 2.80
C ALA A 120 -5.39 -8.21 4.17
N LEU A 121 -6.35 -7.46 4.71
CA LEU A 121 -6.16 -6.79 6.00
C LEU A 121 -6.20 -7.76 7.18
N ASP A 122 -7.09 -8.73 7.17
CA ASP A 122 -7.10 -9.81 8.16
C ASP A 122 -5.75 -10.54 8.19
N PHE A 123 -5.22 -10.87 7.00
CA PHE A 123 -3.88 -11.44 6.87
C PHE A 123 -2.79 -10.52 7.46
N LEU A 124 -2.80 -9.21 7.19
CA LEU A 124 -1.80 -8.30 7.77
C LEU A 124 -1.96 -8.17 9.28
N HIS A 125 -3.19 -8.04 9.77
CA HIS A 125 -3.48 -7.82 11.18
C HIS A 125 -3.15 -9.05 12.04
N THR A 126 -3.35 -10.27 11.51
CA THR A 126 -2.91 -11.52 12.15
C THR A 126 -1.38 -11.65 12.24
N GLN A 127 -0.63 -11.00 11.35
CA GLN A 127 0.84 -10.89 11.42
C GLN A 127 1.31 -9.71 12.28
N SER A 128 0.38 -9.06 12.98
CA SER A 128 0.60 -7.86 13.77
C SER A 128 1.11 -6.66 12.96
N ILE A 129 0.74 -6.56 11.68
CA ILE A 129 1.12 -5.47 10.78
C ILE A 129 -0.08 -4.56 10.57
N ILE A 130 0.12 -3.24 10.71
CA ILE A 130 -0.85 -2.20 10.34
C ILE A 130 -0.31 -1.45 9.15
N HIS A 131 -1.16 -1.20 8.14
CA HIS A 131 -0.75 -0.55 6.90
C HIS A 131 -0.54 0.95 7.07
N ARG A 132 -1.49 1.66 7.70
CA ARG A 132 -1.47 3.10 8.04
C ARG A 132 -1.51 4.10 6.88
N ASP A 133 -1.44 3.63 5.64
CA ASP A 133 -1.59 4.47 4.43
C ASP A 133 -2.52 3.82 3.41
N LEU A 134 -3.68 3.33 3.88
CA LEU A 134 -4.69 2.76 2.99
C LEU A 134 -5.45 3.88 2.29
N LYS A 135 -5.34 3.89 0.96
CA LYS A 135 -6.03 4.79 0.04
C LYS A 135 -6.21 4.09 -1.31
N PRO A 136 -7.15 4.53 -2.16
CA PRO A 136 -7.41 3.89 -3.45
C PRO A 136 -6.16 3.72 -4.35
N GLN A 137 -5.17 4.61 -4.26
CA GLN A 137 -3.90 4.53 -5.00
C GLN A 137 -2.98 3.39 -4.53
N ASN A 138 -3.14 2.95 -3.27
CA ASN A 138 -2.35 1.88 -2.66
C ASN A 138 -3.08 0.52 -2.71
N VAL A 139 -4.25 0.47 -3.35
CA VAL A 139 -5.01 -0.75 -3.62
C VAL A 139 -4.98 -0.98 -5.12
N LEU A 140 -4.34 -2.05 -5.55
CA LEU A 140 -4.14 -2.38 -6.97
C LEU A 140 -5.18 -3.40 -7.43
N VAL A 141 -5.59 -3.34 -8.69
CA VAL A 141 -6.60 -4.23 -9.28
C VAL A 141 -6.07 -4.77 -10.61
N THR A 142 -6.05 -6.09 -10.74
CA THR A 142 -5.65 -6.75 -11.98
C THR A 142 -6.74 -6.64 -13.04
N SER A 143 -6.40 -6.91 -14.31
CA SER A 143 -7.39 -7.04 -15.39
C SER A 143 -8.43 -8.14 -15.15
N THR A 144 -8.11 -9.13 -14.32
CA THR A 144 -9.00 -10.24 -13.92
C THR A 144 -9.83 -9.94 -12.66
N GLY A 145 -9.74 -8.72 -12.10
CA GLY A 145 -10.49 -8.33 -10.91
C GLY A 145 -9.88 -8.80 -9.58
N GLN A 146 -8.61 -9.21 -9.58
CA GLN A 146 -7.90 -9.54 -8.34
C GLN A 146 -7.38 -8.26 -7.68
N LEU A 147 -7.69 -8.08 -6.41
CA LEU A 147 -7.23 -6.94 -5.60
C LEU A 147 -5.92 -7.27 -4.90
N LYS A 148 -4.97 -6.33 -4.87
CA LYS A 148 -3.69 -6.44 -4.16
C LYS A 148 -3.38 -5.17 -3.38
N VAL A 149 -3.12 -5.28 -2.08
CA VAL A 149 -2.68 -4.14 -1.25
C VAL A 149 -1.18 -3.89 -1.47
N ALA A 150 -0.80 -2.63 -1.63
CA ALA A 150 0.55 -2.18 -1.96
C ALA A 150 1.00 -0.97 -1.12
N ASP A 151 2.29 -0.64 -1.21
CA ASP A 151 2.99 0.47 -0.53
C ASP A 151 3.04 0.38 1.00
N PHE A 152 3.92 -0.50 1.49
CA PHE A 152 4.16 -0.74 2.92
C PHE A 152 5.17 0.24 3.54
N GLY A 153 5.52 1.34 2.87
CA GLY A 153 6.52 2.31 3.35
C GLY A 153 6.19 2.91 4.72
N LEU A 154 4.88 3.05 5.01
CA LEU A 154 4.37 3.51 6.30
C LEU A 154 3.89 2.36 7.19
N ALA A 155 3.95 1.10 6.78
CA ALA A 155 3.50 0.00 7.62
C ALA A 155 4.36 -0.18 8.87
N ARG A 156 3.79 -0.78 9.92
CA ARG A 156 4.47 -1.07 11.19
C ARG A 156 4.00 -2.39 11.76
N ILE A 157 4.93 -3.15 12.35
CA ILE A 157 4.60 -4.22 13.28
C ILE A 157 4.28 -3.57 14.64
N TYR A 158 3.09 -3.78 15.16
CA TYR A 158 2.81 -3.44 16.55
C TYR A 158 3.35 -4.56 17.47
N GLY A 159 4.04 -4.19 18.55
CA GLY A 159 4.62 -5.13 19.52
C GLY A 159 6.15 -5.22 19.54
N CYS A 160 6.89 -4.68 18.56
CA CYS A 160 8.38 -4.76 18.54
C CYS A 160 9.09 -3.81 19.54
N HIS A 161 8.35 -3.01 20.33
CA HIS A 161 8.94 -2.13 21.35
C HIS A 161 8.16 -2.07 22.67
N MET A 162 7.16 -2.94 22.87
CA MET A 162 6.42 -2.97 24.14
C MET A 162 6.35 -4.40 24.63
N ALA A 163 6.92 -4.60 25.81
CA ALA A 163 6.94 -5.84 26.56
C ALA A 163 5.64 -6.64 26.38
N LEU A 164 5.80 -7.94 26.12
CA LEU A 164 4.77 -8.98 26.07
C LEU A 164 3.90 -8.92 27.34
N THR A 165 2.88 -8.07 27.32
CA THR A 165 1.89 -7.93 28.39
C THR A 165 0.51 -8.23 27.80
N PRO A 166 -0.43 -8.79 28.57
CA PRO A 166 -1.80 -9.09 28.12
C PRO A 166 -2.52 -7.88 27.49
N VAL A 167 -2.16 -6.66 27.90
CA VAL A 167 -2.64 -5.40 27.32
C VAL A 167 -2.26 -5.23 25.84
N VAL A 168 -1.14 -5.80 25.38
CA VAL A 168 -0.72 -5.73 23.97
C VAL A 168 -1.57 -6.63 23.07
N LEU A 169 -2.02 -7.79 23.57
CA LEU A 169 -3.00 -8.63 22.88
C LEU A 169 -4.37 -7.94 22.79
N LEU A 170 -4.76 -7.21 23.84
CA LEU A 170 -5.90 -6.29 23.76
C LEU A 170 -5.63 -5.16 22.74
N ARG A 171 -4.44 -4.56 22.71
CA ARG A 171 -4.08 -3.52 21.73
C ARG A 171 -4.00 -4.01 20.28
N ALA A 172 -3.77 -5.29 20.04
CA ALA A 172 -3.92 -5.91 18.73
C ALA A 172 -5.35 -5.74 18.19
N ALA A 173 -6.36 -5.87 19.08
CA ALA A 173 -7.75 -5.58 18.75
C ALA A 173 -8.04 -4.08 18.58
N TYR A 174 -7.21 -3.18 19.14
CA TYR A 174 -7.37 -1.72 19.06
C TYR A 174 -6.52 -1.02 17.99
N ALA A 175 -5.65 -1.74 17.27
CA ALA A 175 -4.76 -1.13 16.27
C ALA A 175 -5.25 -1.33 14.81
N SER A 176 -6.18 -2.28 14.59
CA SER A 176 -6.95 -2.42 13.35
C SER A 176 -7.87 -1.23 13.00
N PRO A 177 -8.44 -0.43 13.95
CA PRO A 177 -9.43 0.60 13.64
C PRO A 177 -8.95 1.67 12.66
N VAL A 178 -7.65 2.01 12.65
CA VAL A 178 -7.10 3.00 11.71
C VAL A 178 -7.21 2.50 10.27
N ASP A 179 -6.79 1.26 10.02
CA ASP A 179 -6.94 0.65 8.70
C ASP A 179 -8.43 0.44 8.37
N MET A 180 -9.25 0.03 9.35
CA MET A 180 -10.69 -0.19 9.16
C MET A 180 -11.48 1.09 8.86
N TRP A 181 -11.04 2.26 9.36
CA TRP A 181 -11.58 3.55 8.96
C TRP A 181 -11.33 3.81 7.48
N SER A 182 -10.07 3.66 7.03
CA SER A 182 -9.72 3.78 5.61
C SER A 182 -10.50 2.80 4.74
N VAL A 183 -10.76 1.58 5.22
CA VAL A 183 -11.63 0.60 4.54
C VAL A 183 -13.03 1.15 4.34
N GLY A 184 -13.62 1.76 5.37
CA GLY A 184 -14.94 2.40 5.29
C GLY A 184 -14.98 3.51 4.24
N CYS A 185 -13.96 4.39 4.23
CA CYS A 185 -13.83 5.45 3.23
C CYS A 185 -13.74 4.89 1.80
N ILE A 186 -12.86 3.90 1.58
CA ILE A 186 -12.66 3.24 0.28
C ILE A 186 -13.96 2.52 -0.16
N PHE A 187 -14.63 1.83 0.76
CA PHE A 187 -15.88 1.14 0.47
C PHE A 187 -16.97 2.10 0.00
N ALA A 188 -17.13 3.22 0.68
CA ALA A 188 -18.10 4.22 0.30
C ALA A 188 -17.73 4.92 -1.03
N GLU A 189 -16.45 5.14 -1.28
CA GLU A 189 -15.94 5.67 -2.55
C GLU A 189 -16.22 4.73 -3.73
N MET A 190 -16.18 3.40 -3.53
CA MET A 190 -16.54 2.43 -4.57
C MET A 190 -17.98 2.61 -5.09
N PHE A 191 -18.90 3.09 -4.25
CA PHE A 191 -20.28 3.41 -4.66
C PHE A 191 -20.42 4.82 -5.23
N ARG A 192 -19.75 5.81 -4.64
CA ARG A 192 -19.96 7.24 -4.95
C ARG A 192 -19.06 7.79 -6.06
N ARG A 193 -17.99 7.07 -6.42
CA ARG A 193 -16.96 7.47 -7.41
C ARG A 193 -16.27 8.80 -7.10
N LYS A 194 -16.40 9.26 -5.85
CA LYS A 194 -15.83 10.50 -5.35
C LYS A 194 -15.26 10.22 -3.98
N LEU A 195 -14.03 10.67 -3.75
CA LEU A 195 -13.36 10.60 -2.46
C LEU A 195 -14.30 11.12 -1.38
N ILE A 196 -14.55 10.31 -0.34
CA ILE A 196 -14.99 10.87 0.94
C ILE A 196 -13.75 11.46 1.57
N GLY A 197 -13.33 12.62 1.05
CA GLY A 197 -12.53 13.54 1.83
C GLY A 197 -13.33 13.90 3.08
N LEU A 198 -12.64 14.30 4.15
CA LEU A 198 -13.22 14.75 5.42
C LEU A 198 -14.61 15.40 5.20
N PRO A 199 -15.62 15.07 6.03
CA PRO A 199 -16.92 15.75 6.00
C PRO A 199 -16.73 17.25 5.82
N GLN A 200 -17.65 17.95 5.15
CA GLN A 200 -17.55 19.40 5.13
C GLN A 200 -17.57 19.96 6.58
N GLU A 201 -17.09 21.18 6.79
CA GLU A 201 -16.82 21.69 8.15
C GLU A 201 -18.11 21.74 8.99
N ASP A 202 -19.23 21.95 8.31
CA ASP A 202 -20.61 21.87 8.78
C ASP A 202 -21.12 20.45 9.04
N GLU A 203 -20.50 19.41 8.48
CA GLU A 203 -20.84 18.00 8.70
C GLU A 203 -19.96 17.34 9.78
N TRP A 204 -18.98 18.06 10.34
CA TRP A 204 -18.10 17.52 11.38
C TRP A 204 -18.84 17.43 12.73
N PRO A 205 -18.84 16.27 13.41
CA PRO A 205 -19.54 16.16 14.69
C PRO A 205 -18.91 17.11 15.71
N GLN A 206 -19.73 17.84 16.47
CA GLN A 206 -19.23 18.77 17.48
C GLN A 206 -18.65 18.05 18.71
N ASP A 207 -18.98 16.76 18.88
CA ASP A 207 -18.64 15.95 20.05
C ASP A 207 -17.49 14.95 19.83
N VAL A 208 -16.57 15.21 18.88
CA VAL A 208 -15.39 14.34 18.67
C VAL A 208 -14.18 14.83 19.45
N ALA A 209 -13.46 13.89 20.07
CA ALA A 209 -12.25 14.14 20.83
C ALA A 209 -11.04 14.60 19.99
N LEU A 210 -11.14 14.53 18.65
CA LEU A 210 -10.09 14.93 17.72
C LEU A 210 -10.64 16.01 16.77
N PRO A 211 -10.04 17.21 16.75
CA PRO A 211 -10.45 18.27 15.84
C PRO A 211 -10.11 17.90 14.39
N ARG A 212 -10.88 18.45 13.45
CA ARG A 212 -10.72 18.22 12.00
C ARG A 212 -9.29 18.49 11.52
N GLU A 213 -8.63 19.51 12.09
CA GLU A 213 -7.25 19.91 11.76
C GLU A 213 -6.22 18.80 12.02
N ALA A 214 -6.53 17.80 12.85
CA ALA A 214 -5.65 16.67 13.11
C ALA A 214 -5.50 15.73 11.91
N PHE A 215 -6.33 15.91 10.87
CA PHE A 215 -6.41 15.04 9.69
C PHE A 215 -6.06 15.75 8.37
N THR A 216 -5.63 17.01 8.42
CA THR A 216 -5.08 17.80 7.30
C THR A 216 -3.56 17.83 7.36
#